data_AF-A0A7S3L845-F1
#
_entry.id   AF-A0A7S3L845-F1
#
_cell.length_a   1.000
_cell.length_b   1.000
_cell.length_c   1.000
_cell.angle_alpha   90.00
_cell.angle_beta   90.00
_cell.angle_gamma   90.00
#
_symmetry.space_group_name_H-M   'P 1'
#
loop_
_entity.id
_entity.type
_entity.pdbx_description
1 polymer ?
#
loop_
_entity_poly.entity_id
_entity_poly.type
_entity_poly.pdbx_seq_one_letter_code
_entity_poly.pdbx_strand_id
1 'polypeptide(L)'
;MTPNEEKQEVARMINTNNRGTHRVLQIFDPLLQNSSPGPRFIIVVSSFDTLAQTDPELQDSIQHGYHDIGGSREIFDNLHDERTTKYSNGEENGWLSWMNIPSKVFRVAAMRVWAQEWSTKTNSTHQPFGF
;
A
#
# COMPACT_ATOMS: atom_id res chain seq x y z
N MET A 1 -12.36 22.74 -8.19
CA MET A 1 -12.03 21.50 -8.90
C MET A 1 -13.36 20.88 -9.31
N THR A 2 -13.53 20.54 -10.59
CA THR A 2 -14.72 19.81 -11.06
C THR A 2 -14.66 18.35 -10.59
N PRO A 3 -15.78 17.62 -10.55
CA PRO A 3 -15.77 16.21 -10.19
C PRO A 3 -14.83 15.36 -11.07
N ASN A 4 -14.71 15.69 -12.36
CA ASN A 4 -13.79 15.00 -13.25
C ASN A 4 -12.32 15.31 -12.97
N GLU A 5 -12.00 16.56 -12.61
CA GLU A 5 -10.64 16.92 -12.20
C GLU A 5 -10.24 16.22 -10.90
N GLU A 6 -11.19 16.07 -9.97
CA GLU A 6 -10.98 15.33 -8.72
C GLU A 6 -10.72 13.84 -8.97
N LYS A 7 -11.55 13.19 -9.80
CA LYS A 7 -11.33 11.79 -10.24
C LYS A 7 -9.94 11.60 -10.86
N GLN A 8 -9.51 12.52 -11.71
CA GLN A 8 -8.20 12.45 -12.35
C GLN A 8 -7.06 12.63 -11.35
N GLU A 9 -7.19 13.57 -10.42
CA GLU A 9 -6.16 13.81 -9.40
C GLU A 9 -5.99 12.60 -8.49
N VAL A 10 -7.11 12.01 -8.08
CA VAL A 10 -7.16 10.76 -7.35
C VAL A 10 -6.44 9.64 -8.09
N ALA A 11 -6.75 9.45 -9.37
CA ALA A 11 -6.14 8.41 -10.18
C ALA A 11 -4.63 8.62 -10.30
N ARG A 12 -4.18 9.88 -10.44
CA ARG A 12 -2.75 10.24 -10.43
C ARG A 12 -2.10 9.90 -9.09
N MET A 13 -2.71 10.29 -7.96
CA MET A 13 -2.16 10.00 -6.63
C MET A 13 -2.02 8.49 -6.40
N ILE A 14 -3.04 7.70 -6.73
CA ILE A 14 -2.99 6.25 -6.58
C ILE A 14 -1.94 5.63 -7.51
N ASN A 15 -1.89 6.06 -8.77
CA ASN A 15 -0.94 5.52 -9.72
C ASN A 15 0.52 5.83 -9.33
N THR A 16 0.77 6.99 -8.75
CA THR A 16 2.12 7.41 -8.32
C THR A 16 2.49 6.82 -6.96
N ASN A 17 1.68 7.06 -5.93
CA ASN A 17 2.04 6.74 -4.54
C ASN A 17 1.88 5.25 -4.22
N ASN A 18 0.90 4.57 -4.81
CA ASN A 18 0.63 3.16 -4.52
C ASN A 18 1.26 2.28 -5.60
N ARG A 19 0.76 2.38 -6.85
CA ARG A 19 1.24 1.55 -7.95
C ARG A 19 2.71 1.84 -8.30
N GLY A 20 3.13 3.10 -8.22
CA GLY A 20 4.53 3.47 -8.44
C GLY A 20 5.46 2.86 -7.40
N THR A 21 5.11 2.94 -6.12
CA THR A 21 5.85 2.25 -5.04
C THR A 21 5.88 0.74 -5.27
N HIS A 22 4.75 0.12 -5.61
CA HIS A 22 4.70 -1.30 -5.91
C HIS A 22 5.60 -1.71 -7.08
N ARG A 23 5.60 -0.95 -8.19
CA ARG A 23 6.50 -1.20 -9.34
C ARG A 23 7.98 -1.10 -8.94
N VAL A 24 8.33 -0.11 -8.10
CA VAL A 24 9.69 0.02 -7.55
C VAL A 24 10.04 -1.22 -6.74
N LEU A 25 9.17 -1.68 -5.83
CA LEU A 25 9.40 -2.89 -5.06
C LEU A 25 9.64 -4.10 -5.97
N GLN A 26 8.77 -4.32 -6.97
CA GLN A 26 8.90 -5.45 -7.89
C GLN A 26 10.22 -5.45 -8.66
N ILE A 27 10.70 -4.29 -9.08
CA ILE A 27 11.94 -4.17 -9.86
C ILE A 27 13.17 -4.36 -8.97
N PHE A 28 13.15 -3.83 -7.74
CA PHE A 28 14.32 -3.85 -6.85
C PHE A 28 14.36 -5.07 -5.92
N ASP A 29 13.24 -5.77 -5.68
CA ASP A 29 13.18 -6.93 -4.79
C ASP A 29 14.27 -8.00 -5.10
N PRO A 30 14.49 -8.43 -6.37
CA PRO A 30 15.55 -9.38 -6.69
C PRO A 30 16.97 -8.84 -6.43
N LEU A 31 17.16 -7.52 -6.52
CA LEU A 31 18.46 -6.88 -6.28
C LEU A 31 18.75 -6.76 -4.78
N LEU A 32 17.71 -6.55 -3.98
CA LEU A 32 17.82 -6.44 -2.52
C LEU A 32 18.31 -7.75 -1.89
N GLN A 33 17.83 -8.90 -2.37
CA GLN A 33 18.20 -10.22 -1.83
C GLN A 33 19.71 -10.51 -1.85
N ASN A 34 20.46 -9.91 -2.77
CA ASN A 34 21.88 -10.19 -2.96
C ASN A 34 22.82 -9.15 -2.31
N SER A 35 22.27 -8.20 -1.55
CA SER A 35 23.05 -7.13 -0.94
C SER A 35 23.67 -7.53 0.41
N SER A 36 24.93 -7.15 0.65
CA SER A 36 25.67 -7.36 1.92
C SER A 36 26.01 -6.00 2.54
N PRO A 37 25.80 -5.74 3.85
CA PRO A 37 25.49 -6.69 4.94
C PRO A 37 24.01 -7.10 5.06
N GLY A 38 23.20 -6.83 4.04
CA GLY A 38 21.77 -7.14 3.97
C GLY A 38 21.00 -5.96 3.36
N PRO A 39 19.87 -6.21 2.70
CA PRO A 39 19.11 -5.13 2.08
C PRO A 39 18.47 -4.22 3.11
N ARG A 40 18.40 -2.95 2.74
CA ARG A 40 17.62 -1.95 3.45
C ARG A 40 16.72 -1.26 2.45
N PHE A 41 15.44 -1.20 2.78
CA PHE A 41 14.46 -0.45 2.01
C PHE A 41 13.85 0.61 2.93
N ILE A 42 13.97 1.88 2.53
CA ILE A 42 13.42 3.01 3.29
C ILE A 42 12.27 3.59 2.49
N ILE A 43 11.10 3.65 3.13
CA ILE A 43 9.96 4.40 2.61
C ILE A 43 9.91 5.77 3.26
N VAL A 44 9.73 6.80 2.43
CA VAL A 44 9.50 8.15 2.91
C VAL A 44 8.00 8.35 3.05
N VAL A 45 7.58 8.62 4.29
CA VAL A 45 6.18 8.87 4.66
C VAL A 45 6.06 10.23 5.31
N SER A 46 4.83 10.64 5.58
CA SER A 46 4.41 11.88 6.23
C SER A 46 3.67 11.54 7.54
N SER A 47 3.53 12.52 8.44
CA SER A 47 2.64 12.42 9.60
C SER A 47 1.20 12.09 9.22
N PHE A 48 0.80 12.44 7.99
CA PHE A 48 -0.49 12.10 7.41
C PHE A 48 -0.68 10.61 7.06
N ASP A 49 0.37 9.78 7.12
CA ASP A 49 0.31 8.35 6.82
C ASP A 49 -0.12 7.51 8.04
N THR A 50 -0.67 8.12 9.09
CA THR A 50 -1.11 7.43 10.31
C THR A 50 -2.61 7.14 10.32
N LEU A 51 -3.01 6.01 10.91
CA LEU A 51 -4.42 5.61 11.09
C LEU A 51 -5.25 6.70 11.78
N ALA A 52 -4.65 7.44 12.72
CA ALA A 52 -5.33 8.52 13.43
C ALA A 52 -5.78 9.68 12.52
N GLN A 53 -5.28 9.73 11.28
CA GLN A 53 -5.66 10.74 10.29
C GLN A 53 -6.78 10.26 9.37
N THR A 54 -7.10 8.97 9.36
CA THR A 54 -8.22 8.41 8.58
C THR A 54 -9.54 8.50 9.35
N ASP A 55 -10.64 8.57 8.60
CA ASP A 55 -12.00 8.46 9.14
C ASP A 55 -12.13 7.20 10.02
N PRO A 56 -12.75 7.28 11.22
CA PRO A 56 -12.93 6.12 12.09
C PRO A 56 -13.59 4.90 11.41
N GLU A 57 -14.52 5.09 10.48
CA GLU A 57 -15.14 3.99 9.74
C GLU A 57 -14.12 3.29 8.81
N LEU A 58 -13.19 4.07 8.28
CA LEU A 58 -12.07 3.58 7.48
C LEU A 58 -11.02 2.89 8.33
N GLN A 59 -10.77 3.37 9.55
CA GLN A 59 -9.78 2.78 10.46
C GLN A 59 -10.05 1.31 10.72
N ASP A 60 -11.32 0.92 10.93
CA ASP A 60 -11.67 -0.47 11.22
C ASP A 60 -11.44 -1.40 10.01
N SER A 61 -11.89 -0.96 8.82
CA SER A 61 -11.67 -1.67 7.57
C SER A 61 -10.19 -1.82 7.23
N ILE A 62 -9.41 -0.78 7.49
CA ILE A 62 -7.95 -0.79 7.34
C ILE A 62 -7.33 -1.72 8.39
N GLN A 63 -7.70 -1.61 9.66
CA GLN A 63 -7.08 -2.38 10.74
C GLN A 63 -7.35 -3.89 10.64
N HIS A 64 -8.54 -4.29 10.19
CA HIS A 64 -8.95 -5.69 10.10
C HIS A 64 -8.87 -6.26 8.68
N GLY A 65 -9.11 -5.45 7.65
CA GLY A 65 -9.28 -5.92 6.27
C GLY A 65 -7.99 -6.36 5.58
N TYR A 66 -6.81 -5.90 6.00
CA TYR A 66 -5.55 -6.33 5.35
C TYR A 66 -5.11 -7.75 5.67
N HIS A 67 -5.62 -8.33 6.76
CA HIS A 67 -5.24 -9.68 7.15
C HIS A 67 -5.78 -10.74 6.17
N ASP A 68 -6.89 -10.43 5.49
CA ASP A 68 -7.56 -11.34 4.55
C ASP A 68 -7.31 -10.99 3.07
N ILE A 69 -6.62 -9.89 2.78
CA ILE A 69 -6.23 -9.53 1.41
C ILE A 69 -4.94 -10.30 1.08
N GLY A 70 -4.96 -11.08 -0.01
CA GLY A 70 -3.98 -12.11 -0.40
C GLY A 70 -2.56 -11.63 -0.77
N GLY A 71 -2.19 -10.43 -0.32
CA GLY A 71 -0.80 -9.96 -0.27
C GLY A 71 -0.65 -8.46 -0.46
N SER A 72 0.58 -7.97 -0.33
CA SER A 72 0.94 -6.54 -0.48
C SER A 72 0.49 -5.95 -1.82
N ARG A 73 0.57 -6.73 -2.90
CA ARG A 73 0.09 -6.37 -4.24
C ARG A 73 -1.42 -6.14 -4.29
N GLU A 74 -2.19 -7.06 -3.72
CA GLU A 74 -3.65 -6.99 -3.74
C GLU A 74 -4.15 -5.83 -2.89
N ILE A 75 -3.43 -5.48 -1.81
CA ILE A 75 -3.70 -4.26 -1.05
C ILE A 75 -3.54 -3.04 -1.96
N PHE A 76 -2.46 -2.94 -2.74
CA PHE A 76 -2.28 -1.78 -3.63
C PHE A 76 -3.34 -1.68 -4.75
N ASP A 77 -3.82 -2.80 -5.26
CA ASP A 77 -4.77 -2.84 -6.39
C ASP A 77 -6.25 -2.73 -5.93
N ASN A 78 -6.67 -3.45 -4.89
CA ASN A 78 -8.07 -3.48 -4.42
C ASN A 78 -8.58 -2.11 -3.98
N LEU A 79 -7.71 -1.24 -3.47
CA LEU A 79 -8.06 0.11 -3.04
C LEU A 79 -8.41 1.04 -4.18
N HIS A 80 -7.76 0.83 -5.32
CA HIS A 80 -8.09 1.58 -6.51
C HIS A 80 -9.49 1.20 -6.99
N ASP A 81 -9.80 -0.09 -6.99
CA ASP A 81 -11.04 -0.64 -7.54
C ASP A 81 -12.23 -0.34 -6.62
N GLU A 82 -12.07 -0.52 -5.30
CA GLU A 82 -13.11 -0.18 -4.32
C GLU A 82 -13.45 1.31 -4.36
N ARG A 83 -12.45 2.19 -4.45
CA ARG A 83 -12.66 3.64 -4.50
C ARG A 83 -13.22 4.10 -5.85
N THR A 84 -12.72 3.57 -6.97
CA THR A 84 -13.25 3.92 -8.29
C THR A 84 -14.72 3.52 -8.38
N THR A 85 -15.08 2.39 -7.78
CA THR A 85 -16.46 1.90 -7.69
C THR A 85 -17.31 2.80 -6.78
N LYS A 86 -16.91 3.03 -5.52
CA LYS A 86 -17.65 3.85 -4.55
C LYS A 86 -17.80 5.32 -5.00
N TYR A 87 -16.75 5.92 -5.54
CA TYR A 87 -16.80 7.28 -6.11
C TYR A 87 -17.73 7.34 -7.33
N SER A 88 -17.69 6.34 -8.22
CA SER A 88 -18.57 6.30 -9.40
C SER A 88 -20.05 6.13 -9.01
N ASN A 89 -20.31 5.52 -7.85
CA ASN A 89 -21.64 5.34 -7.28
C ASN A 89 -22.12 6.52 -6.42
N GLY A 90 -21.29 7.55 -6.21
CA GLY A 90 -21.65 8.73 -5.41
C GLY A 90 -21.73 8.46 -3.91
N GLU A 91 -21.10 7.40 -3.41
CA GLU A 91 -21.09 7.06 -1.99
C GLU A 91 -20.08 7.94 -1.23
N GLU A 92 -20.56 8.80 -0.33
CA GLU A 92 -19.76 9.82 0.38
C GLU A 92 -19.09 9.35 1.69
N ASN A 93 -19.20 8.06 2.05
CA ASN A 93 -18.85 7.51 3.37
C ASN A 93 -17.35 7.65 3.72
N GLY A 94 -16.89 8.81 4.18
CA GLY A 94 -15.53 9.07 4.70
C GLY A 94 -14.41 9.10 3.64
N TRP A 95 -14.66 8.64 2.42
CA TRP A 95 -13.65 8.53 1.34
C TRP A 95 -13.43 9.82 0.53
N LEU A 96 -14.37 10.77 0.57
CA LEU A 96 -14.47 11.83 -0.44
C LEU A 96 -13.86 13.18 -0.06
N SER A 97 -13.57 13.48 1.22
CA SER A 97 -13.07 14.82 1.56
C SER A 97 -11.57 15.01 1.28
N TRP A 98 -10.74 13.95 1.39
CA TRP A 98 -9.31 14.02 1.09
C TRP A 98 -8.61 12.66 0.89
N MET A 99 -8.51 12.17 -0.35
CA MET A 99 -7.88 10.87 -0.68
C MET A 99 -6.40 10.75 -0.31
N ASN A 100 -5.72 11.88 -0.16
CA ASN A 100 -4.29 11.90 0.12
C ASN A 100 -3.96 11.10 1.38
N ILE A 101 -4.79 11.21 2.43
CA ILE A 101 -4.56 10.53 3.71
C ILE A 101 -4.80 9.02 3.60
N PRO A 102 -5.97 8.52 3.15
CA PRO A 102 -6.17 7.08 2.99
C PRO A 102 -5.09 6.45 2.12
N SER A 103 -4.78 7.02 0.93
CA SER A 103 -3.74 6.49 0.05
C SER A 103 -2.37 6.37 0.73
N LYS A 104 -2.05 7.30 1.62
CA LYS A 104 -0.80 7.32 2.38
C LYS A 104 -0.77 6.22 3.45
N VAL A 105 -1.87 6.07 4.21
CA VAL A 105 -2.03 4.99 5.19
C VAL A 105 -1.96 3.61 4.53
N PHE A 106 -2.64 3.43 3.41
CA PHE A 106 -2.64 2.17 2.65
C PHE A 106 -1.26 1.77 2.17
N ARG A 107 -0.43 2.73 1.77
CA ARG A 107 0.96 2.47 1.42
C ARG A 107 1.76 1.94 2.62
N VAL A 108 1.56 2.50 3.82
CA VAL A 108 2.21 1.97 5.03
C VAL A 108 1.74 0.54 5.31
N ALA A 109 0.45 0.26 5.20
CA ALA A 109 -0.10 -1.08 5.39
C ALA A 109 0.49 -2.09 4.41
N ALA A 110 0.48 -1.77 3.12
CA ALA A 110 1.05 -2.62 2.08
C ALA A 110 2.55 -2.87 2.28
N MET A 111 3.30 -1.87 2.76
CA MET A 111 4.72 -2.04 3.08
C MET A 111 4.96 -2.92 4.29
N ARG A 112 4.07 -2.92 5.29
CA ARG A 112 4.14 -3.84 6.44
C ARG A 112 3.89 -5.28 5.98
N VAL A 113 2.89 -5.50 5.13
CA VAL A 113 2.62 -6.83 4.55
C VAL A 113 3.77 -7.28 3.66
N TRP A 114 4.31 -6.40 2.81
CA TRP A 114 5.47 -6.71 1.98
C TRP A 114 6.69 -7.11 2.83
N ALA A 115 6.98 -6.39 3.92
CA ALA A 115 8.08 -6.73 4.81
C ALA A 115 7.90 -8.11 5.47
N GLN A 116 6.66 -8.49 5.81
CA GLN A 116 6.34 -9.82 6.32
C GLN A 116 6.53 -10.91 5.26
N GLU A 117 5.98 -10.71 4.05
CA GLU A 117 6.16 -11.61 2.90
C GLU A 117 7.65 -11.80 2.59
N TRP A 118 8.41 -10.71 2.61
CA TRP A 118 9.83 -10.68 2.30
C TRP A 118 10.65 -11.44 3.36
N SER A 119 10.37 -11.21 4.64
CA SER A 119 11.00 -11.94 5.77
C SER A 119 10.76 -13.45 5.67
N THR A 120 9.52 -13.87 5.37
CA THR A 120 9.20 -15.30 5.19
C THR A 120 9.99 -15.90 4.03
N LYS A 121 10.07 -15.22 2.87
CA LYS A 121 10.86 -15.67 1.72
C LYS A 121 12.35 -15.82 2.05
N THR A 122 12.94 -14.87 2.77
CA THR A 122 14.36 -14.93 3.15
C THR A 122 14.65 -16.02 4.19
N ASN A 123 13.71 -16.28 5.11
CA ASN A 123 13.89 -17.32 6.11
C ASN A 123 13.74 -18.73 5.51
N SER A 124 12.92 -18.92 4.48
CA SER A 124 12.79 -20.20 3.77
C SER A 124 13.98 -20.53 2.85
N THR A 125 14.78 -19.54 2.46
CA THR A 125 15.97 -19.72 1.60
C THR A 125 17.26 -19.94 2.39
N HIS A 126 17.24 -19.78 3.73
CA HIS A 126 18.33 -20.12 4.64
C HIS A 126 18.24 -21.58 5.12
N GLN A 127 18.19 -22.56 4.22
CA GLN A 127 18.68 -23.90 4.54
C GLN A 127 20.21 -23.81 4.51
N PRO A 128 20.93 -24.02 5.63
CA PRO A 128 22.38 -24.10 5.57
C PRO A 128 22.70 -25.30 4.68
N PHE A 129 23.48 -25.08 3.63
CA PHE A 129 24.10 -26.18 2.90
C PHE A 129 24.88 -27.01 3.92
N GLY A 130 24.34 -28.17 4.27
CA GLY A 130 25.01 -29.15 5.10
C GLY A 130 26.24 -29.63 4.35
N PHE A 131 27.41 -29.46 5.00
CA PHE A 131 28.57 -30.30 4.75
C PHE A 131 28.52 -31.49 5.71
#